data_AF-A0A7J6THT3-F1
#
_entry.id   AF-A0A7J6THT3-F1
#
_cell.length_a   1.000
_cell.length_b   1.000
_cell.length_c   1.000
_cell.angle_alpha   90.00
_cell.angle_beta   90.00
_cell.angle_gamma   90.00
#
_symmetry.space_group_name_H-M   'P 1'
#
loop_
_entity.id
_entity.type
_entity.pdbx_description
1 polymer ?
#
loop_
_entity_poly.entity_id
_entity_poly.type
_entity_poly.pdbx_seq_one_letter_code
_entity_poly.pdbx_strand_id
1 'polypeptide(L)'
;MLDLVGNAEDCKRQLKDQLDREERILKLAELCRKFETEREKVLPFYSNADINVDEIEFENEELREEVRDVLEQQKTNAASGCDESTYLDTFFKKYNKIHLDTLAIEQEQKRLETENHQLRDILGQFIDGVTLSPEILAKPNPLLIVNGRVNLNQMGARRAAGAGLLGKPVVQEAQIKFKSP
;
A
#
# COMPACT_ATOMS: atom_id res chain seq x y z
N MET A 1 -26.61 18.47 -52.31
CA MET A 1 -25.71 17.31 -52.51
C MET A 1 -24.35 17.52 -51.85
N LEU A 2 -23.70 18.68 -52.02
CA LEU A 2 -22.45 19.03 -51.34
C LEU A 2 -22.53 18.93 -49.81
N ASP A 3 -23.60 19.47 -49.19
CA ASP A 3 -23.76 19.43 -47.73
C ASP A 3 -23.89 18.01 -47.17
N LEU A 4 -24.56 17.11 -47.90
CA LEU A 4 -24.70 15.70 -47.48
C LEU A 4 -23.36 14.98 -47.54
N VAL A 5 -22.56 15.23 -48.59
CA VAL A 5 -21.23 14.65 -48.75
C VAL A 5 -20.27 15.20 -47.68
N GLY A 6 -20.33 16.50 -47.39
CA GLY A 6 -19.55 17.12 -46.30
C GLY A 6 -19.87 16.51 -44.95
N ASN A 7 -21.16 16.42 -44.60
CA ASN A 7 -21.61 15.82 -43.34
C ASN A 7 -21.22 14.33 -43.24
N ALA A 8 -21.25 13.58 -44.35
CA ALA A 8 -20.85 12.18 -44.36
C ALA A 8 -19.34 11.99 -44.12
N GLU A 9 -18.48 12.80 -44.76
CA GLU A 9 -17.03 12.74 -44.54
C GLU A 9 -16.64 13.24 -43.13
N ASP A 10 -17.36 14.23 -42.58
CA ASP A 10 -17.15 14.67 -41.20
C ASP A 10 -17.56 13.60 -40.18
N CYS A 11 -18.70 12.93 -40.38
CA CYS A 11 -19.13 11.80 -39.56
C CYS A 11 -18.11 10.66 -39.60
N LYS A 12 -17.61 10.33 -40.80
CA LYS A 12 -16.56 9.32 -41.01
C LYS A 12 -15.26 9.69 -40.31
N ARG A 13 -14.88 10.97 -40.27
CA ARG A 13 -13.71 11.44 -39.50
C ARG A 13 -13.93 11.26 -38.00
N GLN A 14 -15.09 11.66 -37.47
CA GLN A 14 -15.42 11.47 -36.05
C GLN A 14 -15.41 10.00 -35.64
N LEU A 15 -15.94 9.11 -36.47
CA LEU A 15 -15.93 7.66 -36.21
C LEU A 15 -14.51 7.09 -36.20
N LYS A 16 -13.62 7.57 -37.06
CA LYS A 16 -12.20 7.19 -37.03
C LYS A 16 -11.50 7.67 -35.77
N ASP A 17 -11.75 8.92 -35.37
CA ASP A 17 -11.17 9.47 -34.14
C ASP A 17 -11.66 8.71 -32.89
N GLN A 18 -12.93 8.28 -32.88
CA GLN A 18 -13.46 7.40 -31.83
C GLN A 18 -12.76 6.04 -31.84
N LEU A 19 -12.60 5.43 -33.01
CA LEU A 19 -11.92 4.14 -33.17
C LEU A 19 -10.49 4.19 -32.64
N ASP A 20 -9.73 5.25 -32.97
CA ASP A 20 -8.35 5.42 -32.49
C ASP A 20 -8.28 5.55 -30.96
N ARG A 21 -9.27 6.20 -30.34
CA ARG A 21 -9.38 6.31 -28.87
C ARG A 21 -9.69 4.98 -28.23
N GLU A 22 -10.67 4.24 -28.76
CA GLU A 22 -11.05 2.92 -28.27
C GLU A 22 -9.89 1.92 -28.37
N GLU A 23 -9.16 1.93 -29.49
CA GLU A 23 -7.95 1.11 -29.64
C GLU A 23 -6.89 1.44 -28.58
N ARG A 24 -6.71 2.72 -28.26
CA ARG A 24 -5.77 3.14 -27.22
C ARG A 24 -6.22 2.65 -25.85
N ILE A 25 -7.51 2.73 -25.53
CA ILE A 25 -8.06 2.23 -24.27
C ILE A 25 -7.83 0.71 -24.16
N LEU A 26 -8.11 -0.05 -25.22
CA LEU A 26 -7.90 -1.49 -25.24
C LEU A 26 -6.42 -1.87 -25.08
N LYS A 27 -5.51 -1.19 -25.79
CA LYS A 27 -4.06 -1.42 -25.68
C LYS A 27 -3.56 -1.14 -24.25
N LEU A 28 -4.05 -0.08 -23.61
CA LEU A 28 -3.71 0.24 -22.22
C LEU A 28 -4.27 -0.82 -21.27
N ALA A 29 -5.51 -1.26 -21.45
CA ALA A 29 -6.12 -2.30 -20.63
C ALA A 29 -5.33 -3.62 -20.70
N GLU A 30 -4.87 -4.00 -21.89
CA GLU A 30 -4.03 -5.20 -22.06
C GLU A 30 -2.68 -5.07 -21.36
N LEU A 31 -2.05 -3.89 -21.46
CA LEU A 31 -0.77 -3.63 -20.79
C LEU A 31 -0.92 -3.67 -19.27
N CYS A 32 -1.95 -3.02 -18.72
CA CYS A 32 -2.25 -3.05 -17.28
C CYS A 32 -2.52 -4.48 -16.79
N ARG A 33 -3.24 -5.29 -17.58
CA ARG A 33 -3.55 -6.69 -17.24
C ARG A 33 -2.30 -7.55 -17.02
N LYS A 34 -1.14 -7.19 -17.58
CA LYS A 34 0.13 -7.91 -17.35
C LYS A 34 0.64 -7.78 -15.91
N PHE A 35 0.31 -6.69 -15.24
CA PHE A 35 0.73 -6.40 -13.86
C PHE A 35 -0.28 -6.86 -12.81
N GLU A 36 -1.41 -7.41 -13.24
CA GLU A 36 -2.41 -7.96 -12.34
C GLU A 36 -1.99 -9.34 -11.85
N THR A 37 -2.34 -9.64 -10.60
CA THR A 37 -2.15 -10.98 -10.05
C THR A 37 -3.09 -11.98 -10.72
N GLU A 38 -2.74 -13.27 -10.74
CA GLU A 38 -3.63 -14.31 -11.31
C GLU A 38 -4.99 -14.33 -10.62
N ARG A 39 -5.03 -14.05 -9.31
CA ARG A 39 -6.27 -13.93 -8.53
C ARG A 39 -7.19 -12.84 -9.09
N GLU A 40 -6.65 -11.66 -9.43
CA GLU A 40 -7.42 -10.54 -9.98
C GLU A 40 -7.82 -10.76 -11.44
N LYS A 41 -7.01 -11.52 -12.20
CA LYS A 41 -7.37 -11.89 -13.58
C LYS A 41 -8.56 -12.84 -13.63
N VAL A 42 -8.64 -13.79 -12.69
CA VAL A 42 -9.75 -14.76 -12.62
C VAL A 42 -10.96 -14.22 -11.86
N LEU A 43 -10.74 -13.29 -10.92
CA LEU A 43 -11.79 -12.62 -10.17
C LEU A 43 -11.57 -11.09 -10.23
N PRO A 44 -11.89 -10.45 -11.37
CA PRO A 44 -11.69 -9.00 -11.56
C PRO A 44 -12.64 -8.16 -10.71
N PHE A 45 -13.75 -8.77 -10.28
CA PHE A 45 -14.85 -8.15 -9.58
C PHE A 45 -14.86 -8.64 -8.14
N TYR A 46 -14.36 -7.83 -7.22
CA TYR A 46 -14.68 -8.00 -5.81
C TYR A 46 -16.17 -7.71 -5.66
N SER A 47 -16.97 -8.74 -5.40
CA SER A 47 -18.37 -8.50 -5.08
C SER A 47 -18.41 -7.87 -3.69
N ASN A 48 -19.02 -6.69 -3.58
CA ASN A 48 -19.36 -6.10 -2.28
C ASN A 48 -20.21 -7.05 -1.41
N ALA A 49 -20.81 -8.09 -2.01
CA ALA A 49 -21.54 -9.14 -1.31
C ALA A 49 -20.63 -10.07 -0.49
N ASP A 50 -19.33 -10.14 -0.82
CA ASP A 50 -18.36 -11.00 -0.15
C ASP A 50 -17.70 -10.30 1.07
N ILE A 51 -17.97 -9.01 1.27
CA ILE A 51 -17.43 -8.24 2.40
C ILE A 51 -18.38 -8.43 3.58
N ASN A 52 -17.98 -9.29 4.52
CA ASN A 52 -18.63 -9.38 5.82
C ASN A 52 -18.07 -8.28 6.74
N VAL A 53 -18.81 -7.18 6.88
CA VAL A 53 -18.44 -6.04 7.75
C VAL A 53 -18.28 -6.49 9.21
N ASP A 54 -18.95 -7.57 9.62
CA ASP A 54 -18.87 -8.11 10.98
C ASP A 54 -17.56 -8.89 11.24
N GLU A 55 -16.83 -9.28 10.20
CA GLU A 55 -15.51 -9.93 10.31
C GLU A 55 -14.34 -8.92 10.34
N ILE A 56 -14.61 -7.65 10.08
CA ILE A 56 -13.60 -6.59 10.04
C ILE A 56 -13.55 -5.89 11.40
N GLU A 57 -12.37 -5.83 12.02
CA GLU A 57 -12.15 -5.07 13.24
C GLU A 57 -12.12 -3.56 12.92
N PHE A 58 -13.17 -2.84 13.31
CA PHE A 58 -13.21 -1.38 13.25
C PHE A 58 -12.79 -0.80 14.60
N GLU A 59 -11.93 0.22 14.57
CA GLU A 59 -11.54 0.95 15.79
C GLU A 59 -12.70 1.81 16.34
N ASN A 60 -13.63 2.21 15.48
CA ASN A 60 -14.78 3.04 15.83
C ASN A 60 -16.07 2.40 15.33
N GLU A 61 -17.03 2.22 16.23
CA GLU A 61 -18.34 1.62 15.92
C GLU A 61 -19.17 2.52 14.99
N GLU A 62 -19.00 3.83 15.04
CA GLU A 62 -19.69 4.78 14.15
C GLU A 62 -19.26 4.58 12.68
N LEU A 63 -17.96 4.35 12.45
CA LEU A 63 -17.42 4.07 11.12
C LEU A 63 -17.93 2.73 10.58
N ARG A 64 -18.10 1.73 11.45
CA ARG A 64 -18.63 0.42 11.07
C ARG A 64 -20.05 0.52 10.54
N GLU A 65 -20.90 1.27 11.25
CA GLU A 65 -22.29 1.46 10.84
C GLU A 65 -22.40 2.33 9.58
N GLU A 66 -21.58 3.37 9.42
CA GLU A 66 -21.54 4.16 8.18
C GLU A 66 -21.16 3.30 6.96
N VAL A 67 -20.14 2.43 7.10
CA VAL A 67 -19.73 1.51 6.04
C VAL A 67 -20.83 0.50 5.73
N ARG A 68 -21.54 -0.01 6.74
CA ARG A 68 -22.68 -0.92 6.58
C ARG A 68 -23.79 -0.25 5.74
N ASP A 69 -24.17 0.97 6.09
CA ASP A 69 -25.21 1.74 5.41
C ASP A 69 -24.85 2.01 3.94
N VAL A 70 -23.61 2.42 3.66
CA VAL A 70 -23.13 2.64 2.29
C VAL A 70 -23.16 1.35 1.46
N LEU A 71 -22.77 0.21 2.07
CA LEU A 71 -22.76 -1.08 1.38
C LEU A 71 -24.18 -1.56 1.04
N GLU A 72 -25.15 -1.32 1.92
CA GLU A 72 -26.56 -1.62 1.67
C GLU A 72 -27.15 -0.72 0.57
N GLN A 73 -26.85 0.58 0.58
CA GLN A 73 -27.26 1.50 -0.47
C GLN A 73 -26.67 1.13 -1.84
N GLN A 74 -25.43 0.65 -1.89
CA GLN A 74 -24.84 0.18 -3.14
C GLN A 74 -25.49 -1.11 -3.65
N LYS A 75 -25.94 -2.00 -2.76
CA LYS A 75 -26.67 -3.22 -3.15
C LYS A 75 -28.04 -2.90 -3.75
N THR A 76 -28.75 -1.91 -3.22
CA THR A 76 -30.06 -1.50 -3.76
C THR A 76 -29.92 -0.75 -5.09
N ASN A 77 -28.88 0.09 -5.23
CA ASN A 77 -28.61 0.81 -6.48
C ASN A 77 -28.22 -0.14 -7.63
N ALA A 78 -27.47 -1.21 -7.35
CA ALA A 78 -27.13 -2.23 -8.36
C ALA A 78 -28.37 -2.96 -8.93
N ALA A 79 -29.49 -3.03 -8.19
CA ALA A 79 -30.72 -3.67 -8.63
C ALA A 79 -31.62 -2.75 -9.48
N SER A 80 -31.46 -1.42 -9.39
CA SER A 80 -32.31 -0.43 -10.07
C SER A 80 -31.84 -0.04 -11.48
N GLY A 81 -30.77 -0.65 -11.98
CA GLY A 81 -30.21 -0.41 -13.32
C GLY A 81 -28.86 0.30 -13.30
N CYS A 82 -28.15 0.29 -14.43
CA CYS A 82 -26.87 0.99 -14.58
C CYS A 82 -27.12 2.49 -14.77
N ASP A 83 -27.00 3.25 -13.69
CA ASP A 83 -26.89 4.70 -13.76
C ASP A 83 -25.49 5.10 -14.28
N GLU A 84 -25.34 6.29 -14.88
CA GLU A 84 -24.05 6.77 -15.43
C GLU A 84 -22.97 6.83 -14.33
N SER A 85 -23.38 7.13 -13.09
CA SER A 85 -22.53 7.10 -11.90
C SER A 85 -22.02 5.71 -11.55
N THR A 86 -22.79 4.64 -11.84
CA THR A 86 -22.45 3.26 -11.49
C THR A 86 -21.59 2.58 -12.56
N TYR A 87 -21.47 3.17 -13.75
CA TYR A 87 -20.75 2.58 -14.89
C TYR A 87 -19.28 2.28 -14.58
N LEU A 88 -18.62 3.14 -13.79
CA LEU A 88 -17.20 3.01 -13.44
C LEU A 88 -16.94 2.56 -12.00
N ASP A 89 -17.97 2.21 -11.22
CA ASP A 89 -17.81 1.80 -9.82
C ASP A 89 -16.81 0.66 -9.66
N THR A 90 -16.88 -0.33 -10.55
CA THR A 90 -15.96 -1.47 -10.56
C THR A 90 -14.52 -1.03 -10.83
N PHE A 91 -14.33 -0.11 -11.78
CA PHE A 91 -13.01 0.40 -12.11
C PHE A 91 -12.39 1.10 -10.89
N PHE A 92 -13.16 1.96 -10.22
CA PHE A 92 -12.70 2.66 -9.02
C PHE A 92 -12.45 1.72 -7.84
N LYS A 93 -13.28 0.68 -7.65
CA LYS A 93 -13.01 -0.35 -6.63
C LYS A 93 -11.68 -1.05 -6.86
N LYS A 94 -11.41 -1.48 -8.10
CA LYS A 94 -10.15 -2.12 -8.47
C LYS A 94 -8.96 -1.16 -8.27
N TYR A 95 -9.10 0.09 -8.70
CA TYR A 95 -8.08 1.12 -8.51
C TYR A 95 -7.79 1.37 -7.03
N ASN A 96 -8.81 1.56 -6.20
CA ASN A 96 -8.67 1.82 -4.77
C ASN A 96 -8.03 0.62 -4.06
N LYS A 97 -8.41 -0.61 -4.42
CA LYS A 97 -7.76 -1.81 -3.89
C LYS A 97 -6.26 -1.81 -4.19
N ILE A 98 -5.88 -1.66 -5.46
CA ILE A 98 -4.47 -1.69 -5.86
C ILE A 98 -3.69 -0.56 -5.18
N HIS A 99 -4.33 0.60 -5.00
CA HIS A 99 -3.72 1.73 -4.28
C HIS A 99 -3.44 1.38 -2.81
N LEU A 100 -4.40 0.76 -2.11
CA LEU A 100 -4.20 0.28 -0.74
C LEU A 100 -3.12 -0.80 -0.66
N ASP A 101 -3.12 -1.76 -1.60
CA ASP A 101 -2.10 -2.81 -1.66
C ASP A 101 -0.69 -2.22 -1.87
N THR A 102 -0.58 -1.18 -2.72
CA THR A 102 0.71 -0.48 -2.96
C THR A 102 1.22 0.16 -1.68
N LEU A 103 0.36 0.89 -0.96
CA LEU A 103 0.73 1.52 0.31
C LEU A 103 1.14 0.49 1.37
N ALA A 104 0.43 -0.65 1.44
CA ALA A 104 0.78 -1.73 2.35
C ALA A 104 2.16 -2.32 2.04
N ILE A 105 2.48 -2.55 0.76
CA ILE A 105 3.80 -3.04 0.34
C ILE A 105 4.90 -2.03 0.68
N GLU A 106 4.69 -0.74 0.42
CA GLU A 106 5.66 0.32 0.75
C GLU A 106 5.95 0.38 2.26
N GLN A 107 4.92 0.27 3.09
CA GLN A 107 5.06 0.25 4.55
C GLN A 107 5.86 -0.97 5.02
N GLU A 108 5.56 -2.14 4.47
CA GLU A 108 6.28 -3.38 4.78
C GLU A 108 7.74 -3.33 4.32
N GLN A 109 8.03 -2.77 3.15
CA GLN A 109 9.39 -2.55 2.69
C GLN A 109 10.18 -1.68 3.67
N LYS A 110 9.61 -0.56 4.10
CA LYS A 110 10.24 0.35 5.07
C LYS A 110 10.51 -0.32 6.42
N ARG A 111 9.57 -1.17 6.87
CA ARG A 111 9.74 -1.99 8.08
C ARG A 111 10.93 -2.95 7.94
N LEU A 112 10.97 -3.70 6.85
CA LEU A 112 12.05 -4.65 6.56
C LEU A 112 13.41 -3.96 6.39
N GLU A 113 13.47 -2.79 5.77
CA GLU A 113 14.70 -2.00 5.65
C GLU A 113 15.23 -1.56 7.02
N THR A 114 14.33 -1.13 7.92
CA THR A 114 14.68 -0.76 9.29
C THR A 114 15.21 -1.96 10.07
N GLU A 115 14.53 -3.11 9.98
CA GLU A 115 14.97 -4.35 10.62
C GLU A 115 16.33 -4.83 10.07
N ASN A 116 16.53 -4.77 8.75
CA ASN A 116 17.80 -5.14 8.12
C ASN A 116 18.94 -4.23 8.57
N HIS A 117 18.69 -2.92 8.65
CA HIS A 117 19.66 -1.96 9.18
C HIS A 117 20.03 -2.27 10.63
N GLN A 118 19.05 -2.52 11.50
CA GLN A 118 19.29 -2.90 12.89
C GLN A 118 20.09 -4.20 13.02
N LEU A 119 19.78 -5.22 12.20
CA LEU A 119 20.51 -6.48 12.19
C LEU A 119 21.96 -6.30 11.74
N ARG A 120 22.20 -5.47 10.73
CA ARG A 120 23.56 -5.11 10.28
C ARG A 120 24.33 -4.36 11.37
N ASP A 121 23.68 -3.46 12.10
CA ASP A 121 24.30 -2.73 13.20
C ASP A 121 24.67 -3.66 14.36
N ILE A 122 23.78 -4.59 14.73
CA ILE A 122 24.05 -5.61 15.76
C ILE A 122 25.20 -6.51 15.31
N LEU A 123 25.22 -6.94 14.05
CA LEU A 123 26.29 -7.76 13.51
C LEU A 123 27.62 -7.00 13.48
N GLY A 124 27.60 -5.72 13.10
CA GLY A 124 28.77 -4.84 13.17
C GLY A 124 29.32 -4.74 14.60
N GLN A 125 28.46 -4.50 15.58
CA GLN A 125 28.84 -4.48 17.00
C GLN A 125 29.42 -5.82 17.47
N PHE A 126 28.87 -6.96 17.02
CA PHE A 126 29.39 -8.27 17.34
C PHE A 126 30.79 -8.49 16.76
N ILE A 127 31.00 -8.12 15.49
CA ILE A 127 32.30 -8.20 14.83
C ILE A 127 33.32 -7.30 15.53
N ASP A 128 32.93 -6.09 15.92
CA ASP A 128 33.78 -5.17 16.68
C ASP A 128 34.11 -5.71 18.09
N GLY A 129 33.20 -6.47 18.69
CA GLY A 129 33.42 -7.14 19.98
C GLY A 129 34.35 -8.36 19.90
N VAL A 130 34.44 -9.03 18.74
CA VAL A 130 35.25 -10.23 18.54
C VAL A 130 36.59 -9.94 17.87
N THR A 131 36.67 -8.93 17.01
CA THR A 131 37.87 -8.58 16.24
C THR A 131 38.56 -7.32 16.76
N LEU A 132 39.89 -7.36 16.85
CA LEU A 132 40.70 -6.24 17.35
C LEU A 132 41.17 -5.37 16.18
N SER A 133 40.52 -4.23 15.98
CA SER A 133 40.96 -3.21 15.00
C SER A 133 41.47 -1.95 15.72
N PRO A 134 42.49 -1.24 15.18
CA PRO A 134 43.02 -0.03 15.80
C PRO A 134 41.97 1.09 15.95
N GLU A 135 40.96 1.12 15.08
CA GLU A 135 39.82 2.05 15.17
C GLU A 135 38.91 1.77 16.39
N ILE A 136 38.81 0.50 16.81
CA ILE A 136 38.04 0.06 17.98
C ILE A 136 38.79 0.38 19.28
N LEU A 137 40.13 0.38 19.24
CA LEU A 137 40.99 0.77 20.37
C LEU A 137 40.98 2.29 20.62
N ALA A 138 40.71 3.10 19.58
CA ALA A 138 40.58 4.55 19.71
C ALA A 138 39.23 4.98 20.30
N LYS A 139 38.20 4.13 20.19
CA LYS A 139 36.87 4.34 20.77
C LYS A 139 36.84 3.85 22.22
N PRO A 140 35.97 4.39 23.09
CA PRO A 140 35.80 3.88 24.44
C PRO A 140 35.33 2.43 24.38
N ASN A 141 36.22 1.52 24.78
CA ASN A 141 36.02 0.08 24.69
C ASN A 141 36.20 -0.58 26.07
N PRO A 142 35.55 -1.72 26.34
CA PRO A 142 35.68 -2.42 27.61
C PRO A 142 37.05 -3.09 27.81
N LEU A 143 37.90 -3.10 26.77
CA LEU A 143 39.21 -3.76 26.76
C LEU A 143 40.33 -2.89 27.36
N LEU A 144 40.16 -1.57 27.41
CA LEU A 144 41.16 -0.63 27.92
C LEU A 144 40.64 0.11 29.16
N ILE A 145 41.29 -0.12 30.30
CA ILE A 145 40.98 0.56 31.56
C ILE A 145 42.01 1.66 31.75
N VAL A 146 41.59 2.92 31.61
CA VAL A 146 42.45 4.09 31.87
C VAL A 146 42.03 4.70 33.21
N ASN A 147 42.97 4.86 34.13
CA ASN A 147 42.75 5.45 35.47
C ASN A 147 41.68 4.75 36.33
N GLY A 148 41.64 3.41 36.31
CA GLY A 148 40.75 2.62 37.17
C GLY A 148 39.25 2.73 36.84
N ARG A 149 38.89 3.43 35.76
CA ARG A 149 37.52 3.54 35.25
C ARG A 149 37.38 2.63 34.05
N VAL A 150 36.67 1.53 34.20
CA VAL A 150 36.21 0.73 33.06
C VAL A 150 35.12 1.55 32.37
N ASN A 151 35.34 1.96 31.12
CA ASN A 151 34.28 2.55 30.31
C ASN A 151 33.32 1.44 29.89
N LEU A 152 32.49 0.97 30.83
CA LEU A 152 31.38 0.06 30.59
C LEU A 152 30.24 0.81 29.91
N ASN A 153 30.50 1.47 28.79
CA ASN A 153 29.43 1.81 27.87
C ASN A 153 29.33 0.66 26.87
N GLN A 154 28.23 -0.08 27.01
CA GLN A 154 27.62 -0.91 25.99
C GLN A 154 28.03 -2.40 25.96
N MET A 155 27.79 -3.11 27.06
CA MET A 155 26.94 -4.30 26.94
C MET A 155 25.49 -3.89 27.19
N GLY A 156 24.96 -3.12 26.25
CA GLY A 156 23.53 -2.88 26.10
C GLY A 156 22.85 -4.11 25.51
N ALA A 157 23.14 -5.30 26.05
CA ALA A 157 22.09 -6.28 26.17
C ALA A 157 21.05 -5.65 27.10
N ARG A 158 20.16 -4.84 26.52
CA ARG A 158 18.79 -4.72 27.02
C ARG A 158 18.26 -6.15 27.02
N ARG A 159 18.59 -6.89 28.08
CA ARG A 159 17.79 -8.03 28.51
C ARG A 159 16.39 -7.45 28.60
N ALA A 160 15.51 -8.00 27.78
CA ALA A 160 14.08 -7.79 27.83
C ALA A 160 13.56 -8.21 29.22
N ALA A 161 13.82 -7.39 30.23
CA ALA A 161 13.14 -7.41 31.51
C ALA A 161 11.96 -6.44 31.36
N GLY A 162 10.90 -6.97 30.76
CA GLY A 162 9.73 -6.21 30.34
C GLY A 162 9.14 -6.69 29.02
N ALA A 163 9.05 -8.01 28.80
CA ALA A 163 8.16 -8.57 27.78
C ALA A 163 6.70 -8.51 28.28
N GLY A 164 6.25 -7.29 28.58
CA GLY A 164 4.85 -6.91 28.57
C GLY A 164 4.74 -5.89 27.45
N LEU A 165 4.73 -6.38 26.20
CA LEU A 165 4.37 -5.69 24.96
C LEU A 165 4.71 -6.66 23.82
N LEU A 166 3.85 -7.69 23.65
CA LEU A 166 3.36 -7.96 22.31
C LEU A 166 2.79 -6.62 21.84
N GLY A 167 3.62 -5.86 21.14
CA GLY A 167 3.20 -4.64 20.48
C GLY A 167 2.08 -5.04 19.54
N LYS A 168 0.85 -4.72 19.95
CA LYS A 168 -0.23 -4.45 19.03
C LYS A 168 0.35 -3.62 17.89
N PRO A 169 -0.02 -3.86 16.62
CA PRO A 169 0.40 -2.99 15.53
C PRO A 169 0.07 -1.55 15.96
N VAL A 170 1.09 -0.73 16.12
CA VAL A 170 0.90 0.72 16.22
C VAL A 170 0.45 1.10 14.83
N VAL A 171 -0.87 1.27 14.68
CA VAL A 171 -1.45 2.05 13.61
C VAL A 171 -0.82 3.42 13.75
N GLN A 172 0.25 3.67 13.00
CA GLN A 172 0.66 5.03 12.73
C GLN A 172 -0.51 5.59 11.93
N GLU A 173 -1.31 6.43 12.58
CA GLU A 173 -2.33 7.23 11.91
C GLU A 173 -1.73 7.78 10.62
N ALA A 174 -2.12 7.19 9.50
CA ALA A 174 -1.82 7.76 8.20
C ALA A 174 -2.59 9.06 8.17
N GLN A 175 -1.92 10.18 8.41
CA GLN A 175 -2.46 11.48 8.06
C GLN A 175 -2.59 11.50 6.53
N ILE A 176 -3.75 11.08 6.05
CA ILE A 176 -4.18 11.25 4.68
C ILE A 176 -4.34 12.75 4.48
N LYS A 177 -3.25 13.41 4.09
CA LYS A 177 -3.33 14.78 3.56
C LYS A 177 -3.98 14.69 2.20
N PHE A 178 -5.30 14.86 2.16
CA PHE A 178 -5.98 15.25 0.94
C PHE A 178 -5.38 16.57 0.46
N LYS A 179 -4.63 16.51 -0.64
CA LYS A 179 -4.27 17.71 -1.38
C LYS A 179 -5.49 18.08 -2.21
N SER A 180 -6.26 19.05 -1.73
CA SER A 180 -7.33 19.66 -2.52
C SER A 180 -6.75 20.32 -3.78
N PRO A 181 -7.52 20.39 -4.88
CA PRO A 181 -7.12 21.10 -6.10
C PRO A 181 -6.84 22.59 -5.87
#